data_AF-A0A2W5YY99-F1
#
_entry.id   AF-A0A2W5YY99-F1
#
_cell.length_a   1.000
_cell.length_b   1.000
_cell.length_c   1.000
_cell.angle_alpha   90.00
_cell.angle_beta   90.00
_cell.angle_gamma   90.00
#
_symmetry.space_group_name_H-M   'P 1'
#
loop_
_entity.id
_entity.type
_entity.pdbx_description
1 polymer ?
#
loop_
_entity_poly.entity_id
_entity_poly.type
_entity_poly.pdbx_seq_one_letter_code
_entity_poly.pdbx_strand_id
1 'polypeptide(L)'
;MPPLPACALRRFRAPAPASMSLSKNKPAHLRSAKIQGEVKARKGPYRASGNWWDEKAWDRAEWDLELENGALCQCHASGGRWELDGVYD
;
A
#
# COMPACT_ATOMS: atom_id res chain seq x y z
N MET A 1 -16.25 -16.38 -19.89
CA MET A 1 -15.97 -15.66 -18.62
C MET A 1 -16.70 -14.34 -18.68
N PRO A 2 -17.53 -13.97 -17.68
CA PRO A 2 -17.95 -12.58 -17.57
C PRO A 2 -16.70 -11.70 -17.44
N PRO A 3 -16.73 -10.45 -17.94
CA PRO A 3 -15.64 -9.51 -17.67
C PRO A 3 -15.50 -9.41 -16.16
N LEU A 4 -14.26 -9.56 -15.67
CA LEU A 4 -13.98 -9.28 -14.27
C LEU A 4 -14.37 -7.83 -14.01
N PRO A 5 -15.02 -7.50 -12.88
CA PRO A 5 -15.32 -6.12 -12.54
C PRO A 5 -14.04 -5.31 -12.67
N ALA A 6 -14.11 -4.19 -13.40
CA ALA A 6 -12.97 -3.33 -13.64
C ALA A 6 -12.61 -2.68 -12.31
N CYS A 7 -11.60 -3.24 -11.64
CA CYS A 7 -11.06 -2.74 -10.38
C CYS A 7 -9.94 -1.76 -10.74
N ALA A 8 -10.16 -0.45 -10.57
CA ALA A 8 -9.19 0.57 -10.91
C ALA A 8 -8.62 1.21 -9.65
N LEU A 9 -7.32 1.53 -9.67
CA LEU A 9 -6.71 2.26 -8.55
C LEU A 9 -7.15 3.73 -8.60
N ARG A 10 -8.00 4.15 -7.67
CA ARG A 10 -8.30 5.56 -7.41
C ARG A 10 -7.25 6.14 -6.46
N ARG A 11 -6.22 6.76 -7.05
CA ARG A 11 -5.14 7.42 -6.31
C ARG A 11 -5.60 8.69 -5.60
N PHE A 12 -5.12 8.89 -4.38
CA PHE A 12 -5.24 10.16 -3.67
C PHE A 12 -4.24 11.17 -4.25
N ARG A 13 -4.66 12.45 -4.35
CA ARG A 13 -3.80 13.52 -4.88
C ARG A 13 -2.53 13.71 -4.06
N ALA A 14 -2.64 13.60 -2.74
CA ALA A 14 -1.52 13.47 -1.83
C ALA A 14 -1.71 12.12 -1.10
N PRO A 15 -0.65 11.29 -0.98
CA PRO A 15 -0.71 10.09 -0.16
C PRO A 15 -1.21 10.42 1.24
N ALA A 16 -2.11 9.60 1.77
CA ALA A 16 -2.67 9.83 3.10
C ALA A 16 -1.75 9.20 4.16
N PRO A 17 -1.36 9.90 5.23
CA PRO A 17 -0.56 9.32 6.30
C PRO A 17 -1.23 8.06 6.86
N ALA A 18 -0.43 7.02 7.06
CA ALA A 18 -0.88 5.74 7.57
C ALA A 18 0.04 5.22 8.68
N SER A 19 -0.50 4.35 9.52
CA SER A 19 0.23 3.54 10.49
C SER A 19 0.06 2.07 10.12
N MET A 20 1.18 1.37 9.96
CA MET A 20 1.20 -0.05 9.65
C MET A 20 1.78 -0.84 10.82
N SER A 21 0.99 -1.73 11.40
CA SER A 21 1.51 -2.74 12.31
C SER A 21 2.09 -3.89 11.50
N LEU A 22 3.28 -4.36 11.88
CA LEU A 22 3.94 -5.50 11.26
C LEU A 22 3.86 -6.73 12.17
N SER A 23 3.57 -7.89 11.58
CA SER A 23 3.70 -9.19 12.25
C SER A 23 4.68 -10.05 11.46
N LYS A 24 5.72 -10.56 12.13
CA LYS A 24 6.83 -11.29 11.49
C LYS A 24 7.42 -10.53 10.28
N ASN A 25 7.62 -9.22 10.43
CA ASN A 25 8.08 -8.29 9.39
C ASN A 25 7.18 -8.18 8.14
N LYS A 26 5.88 -8.48 8.27
CA LYS A 26 4.92 -8.35 7.17
C LYS A 26 3.71 -7.48 7.57
N PRO A 27 3.12 -6.68 6.65
CA PRO A 27 1.95 -5.84 6.90
C PRO A 27 0.79 -6.60 7.52
N ALA A 28 0.37 -6.26 8.75
CA ALA A 28 -0.64 -7.02 9.50
C ALA A 28 -1.90 -6.19 9.80
N HIS A 29 -1.77 -4.89 10.02
CA HIS A 29 -2.91 -4.02 10.26
C HIS A 29 -2.61 -2.61 9.78
N LEU A 30 -3.49 -2.07 8.94
CA LEU A 30 -3.40 -0.73 8.37
C LEU A 30 -4.37 0.21 9.10
N ARG A 31 -3.90 1.40 9.45
CA ARG A 31 -4.74 2.50 9.93
C ARG A 31 -4.43 3.78 9.16
N SER A 32 -5.47 4.45 8.69
CA SER A 32 -5.41 5.79 8.09
C SER A 32 -6.73 6.51 8.35
N ALA A 33 -6.80 7.80 8.02
CA ALA A 33 -8.07 8.54 8.07
C ALA A 33 -9.07 8.11 6.98
N LYS A 34 -8.67 7.31 5.98
CA LYS A 34 -9.51 6.89 4.84
C LYS A 34 -10.07 5.49 5.02
N ILE A 35 -9.20 4.55 5.41
CA ILE A 35 -9.51 3.14 5.63
C ILE A 35 -8.69 2.60 6.79
N GLN A 36 -9.20 1.54 7.42
CA GLN A 36 -8.51 0.80 8.46
C GLN A 36 -8.96 -0.67 8.46
N GLY A 37 -8.08 -1.58 8.89
CA GLY A 37 -8.42 -2.99 8.99
C GLY A 37 -7.20 -3.90 9.13
N GLU A 38 -7.47 -5.15 9.51
CA GLU A 38 -6.48 -6.22 9.46
C GLU A 38 -6.20 -6.61 8.01
N VAL A 39 -4.93 -6.91 7.74
CA VAL A 39 -4.48 -7.32 6.40
C VAL A 39 -4.76 -8.81 6.22
N LYS A 40 -5.72 -9.11 5.35
CA LYS A 40 -6.10 -10.45 4.94
C LYS A 40 -5.12 -11.02 3.92
N ALA A 41 -4.81 -10.24 2.88
CA ALA A 41 -3.84 -10.60 1.85
C ALA A 41 -2.95 -9.41 1.48
N ARG A 42 -1.77 -9.73 0.91
CA ARG A 42 -0.74 -8.74 0.58
C ARG A 42 0.08 -9.18 -0.61
N LYS A 43 0.45 -8.23 -1.48
CA LYS A 43 1.40 -8.37 -2.57
C LYS A 43 2.50 -7.30 -2.43
N GLY A 44 3.73 -7.64 -2.84
CA GLY A 44 4.92 -6.82 -2.60
C GLY A 44 5.83 -7.38 -1.48
N PRO A 45 6.81 -6.59 -0.98
CA PRO A 45 7.09 -5.22 -1.38
C PRO A 45 7.60 -5.12 -2.81
N TYR A 46 6.98 -4.28 -3.62
CA TYR A 46 7.58 -3.82 -4.87
C TYR A 46 8.51 -2.67 -4.52
N ARG A 47 9.81 -2.89 -4.69
CA ARG A 47 10.82 -1.88 -4.39
C ARG A 47 11.04 -1.02 -5.64
N ALA A 48 10.93 0.28 -5.49
CA ALA A 48 11.22 1.24 -6.55
C ALA A 48 12.35 2.15 -6.10
N SER A 49 13.37 2.32 -6.94
CA SER A 49 14.35 3.39 -6.80
C SER A 49 13.89 4.59 -7.61
N GLY A 50 13.53 5.67 -6.91
CA GLY A 50 13.10 6.92 -7.55
C GLY A 50 14.22 7.58 -8.38
N ASN A 51 15.48 7.23 -8.12
CA ASN A 51 16.65 7.77 -8.81
C ASN A 51 17.48 6.62 -9.41
N TRP A 52 17.27 6.31 -10.68
CA TRP A 52 18.13 5.36 -11.40
C TRP A 52 19.58 5.85 -11.54
N TRP A 53 19.84 7.14 -11.24
CA TRP A 53 21.15 7.79 -11.30
C TRP A 53 21.78 8.11 -9.94
N ASP A 54 21.11 7.85 -8.81
CA ASP A 54 21.61 8.20 -7.46
C ASP A 54 21.75 6.95 -6.59
N GLU A 55 22.96 6.73 -6.07
CA GLU A 55 23.34 5.52 -5.32
C GLU A 55 22.60 5.36 -3.97
N LYS A 56 21.87 6.38 -3.50
CA LYS A 56 21.15 6.35 -2.21
C LYS A 56 19.70 5.85 -2.28
N ALA A 57 19.21 5.43 -3.44
CA ALA A 57 17.78 5.44 -3.73
C ALA A 57 17.02 4.11 -3.52
N TRP A 58 17.15 3.43 -2.38
CA TRP A 58 16.22 2.34 -1.99
C TRP A 58 15.31 2.80 -0.86
N ASP A 59 14.43 3.76 -1.11
CA ASP A 59 13.59 4.29 -0.03
C ASP A 59 12.09 4.23 -0.31
N ARG A 60 11.63 3.43 -1.29
CA ARG A 60 10.20 3.15 -1.45
C ARG A 60 9.94 1.67 -1.62
N ALA A 61 9.17 1.12 -0.70
CA ALA A 61 8.59 -0.21 -0.79
C ALA A 61 7.08 -0.05 -0.88
N GLU A 62 6.45 -0.62 -1.91
CA GLU A 62 5.02 -0.51 -2.16
C GLU A 62 4.32 -1.87 -1.96
N TRP A 63 3.09 -1.84 -1.46
CA TRP A 63 2.26 -3.03 -1.23
C TRP A 63 0.84 -2.79 -1.72
N ASP A 64 0.28 -3.82 -2.34
CA ASP A 64 -1.15 -3.95 -2.54
C ASP A 64 -1.71 -4.85 -1.42
N LEU A 65 -2.74 -4.38 -0.73
CA LEU A 65 -3.33 -5.04 0.42
C LEU A 65 -4.82 -5.30 0.20
N GLU A 66 -5.26 -6.46 0.67
CA GLU A 66 -6.66 -6.77 0.92
C GLU A 66 -6.88 -6.75 2.43
N LEU A 67 -7.85 -5.97 2.87
CA LEU A 67 -8.26 -5.91 4.27
C LEU A 67 -9.41 -6.89 4.55
N GLU A 68 -9.58 -7.32 5.80
CA GLU A 68 -10.66 -8.23 6.22
C GLU A 68 -12.07 -7.71 5.88
N ASN A 69 -12.25 -6.39 5.80
CA ASN A 69 -13.52 -5.77 5.38
C ASN A 69 -13.75 -5.78 3.86
N GLY A 70 -12.86 -6.41 3.08
CA GLY A 70 -12.93 -6.49 1.62
C GLY A 70 -12.33 -5.30 0.88
N ALA A 71 -11.85 -4.27 1.59
CA ALA A 71 -11.20 -3.13 0.95
C ALA A 71 -9.86 -3.55 0.32
N LEU A 72 -9.66 -3.13 -0.93
CA LEU A 72 -8.38 -3.25 -1.62
C LEU A 72 -7.70 -1.88 -1.65
N CYS A 73 -6.42 -1.83 -1.32
CA CYS A 73 -5.68 -0.57 -1.33
C CYS A 73 -4.21 -0.72 -1.66
N GLN A 74 -3.61 0.36 -2.14
CA GLN A 74 -2.18 0.47 -2.33
C GLN A 74 -1.59 1.42 -1.29
N CYS A 75 -0.49 1.01 -0.68
CA CYS A 75 0.26 1.81 0.28
C CYS A 75 1.76 1.62 0.07
N HIS A 76 2.57 2.54 0.59
CA HIS A 76 4.01 2.41 0.55
C HIS A 76 4.65 2.82 1.86
N ALA A 77 5.87 2.33 2.06
CA ALA A 77 6.76 2.74 3.12
C ALA A 77 7.99 3.43 2.54
N SER A 78 8.34 4.58 3.10
CA SER A 78 9.50 5.38 2.73
C SER A 78 10.04 6.12 3.94
N GLY A 79 11.35 6.05 4.19
CA GLY A 79 11.99 6.72 5.33
C GLY A 79 11.38 6.33 6.69
N GLY A 80 10.88 5.09 6.82
CA GLY A 80 10.18 4.60 8.00
C GLY A 80 8.74 5.10 8.19
N ARG A 81 8.22 5.90 7.25
CA ARG A 81 6.83 6.37 7.24
C ARG A 81 5.98 5.49 6.33
N TRP A 82 4.71 5.33 6.68
CA TRP A 82 3.73 4.64 5.86
C TRP A 82 2.72 5.64 5.32
N GLU A 83 2.39 5.51 4.04
CA GLU A 83 1.39 6.32 3.38
C GLU A 83 0.49 5.46 2.52
N LEU A 84 -0.77 5.84 2.44
CA LEU A 84 -1.79 5.22 1.62
C LEU A 84 -1.89 5.96 0.29
N ASP A 85 -1.58 5.30 -0.82
CA ASP A 85 -1.59 5.89 -2.17
C ASP A 85 -2.99 5.95 -2.76
N GLY A 86 -3.84 4.97 -2.45
CA GLY A 86 -5.18 4.88 -3.04
C GLY A 86 -5.95 3.63 -2.63
N VAL A 87 -7.20 3.58 -3.06
CA VAL A 87 -8.08 2.42 -2.94
C VAL A 87 -8.43 1.90 -4.33
N TYR A 88 -8.68 0.61 -4.44
CA TYR A 88 -9.26 0.07 -5.65
C TYR A 88 -10.79 0.04 -5.50
N ASP A 89 -11.50 0.65 -6.45
CA ASP A 89 -12.97 0.69 -6.53
C ASP A 89 -13.47 0.56 -7.98
#